data_AF-A0A8X6H546-F1
#
_entry.id   AF-A0A8X6H546-F1
#
_cell.length_a   1.000
_cell.length_b   1.000
_cell.length_c   1.000
_cell.angle_alpha   90.00
_cell.angle_beta   90.00
_cell.angle_gamma   90.00
#
_symmetry.space_group_name_H-M   'P 1'
#
loop_
_entity.id
_entity.type
_entity.pdbx_description
1 polymer ?
#
loop_
_entity_poly.entity_id
_entity_poly.type
_entity_poly.pdbx_seq_one_letter_code
_entity_poly.pdbx_strand_id
1 'polypeptide(L)'
;MFQEPIEYTAPDFVAQLVTQAEESRQMARIRTLEAQEKDRRRYNSRHRAVLYHPGDLVWIYIPVRKVGRSEKLLKKYSGPYQVLRKLSDVTYEVHDFDRTSKRRKSQDIVHVLRMKPYYDPDLQAHFNDSVASDDRRFGENIPSTGRNDYAGPTTRSRSKTLRQTR
;
A
#
# COMPACT_ATOMS: atom_id res chain seq x y z
N MET A 1 2.14 -36.51 61.49
CA MET A 1 1.07 -36.40 60.48
C MET A 1 1.77 -36.39 59.13
N PHE A 2 1.89 -37.55 58.50
CA PHE A 2 2.40 -37.63 57.14
C PHE A 2 1.22 -37.38 56.20
N GLN A 3 1.33 -36.36 55.34
CA GLN A 3 0.33 -36.07 54.33
C GLN A 3 0.32 -37.23 53.33
N GLU A 4 -0.82 -37.89 53.14
CA GLU A 4 -0.93 -38.97 52.16
C GLU A 4 -0.67 -38.45 50.74
N PRO A 5 0.04 -39.22 49.90
CA PRO A 5 0.28 -38.85 48.51
C PRO A 5 -1.02 -38.92 47.72
N ILE A 6 -1.32 -37.85 46.99
CA ILE A 6 -2.50 -37.76 46.12
C ILE A 6 -2.30 -38.76 44.97
N GLU A 7 -2.97 -39.91 45.02
CA GLU A 7 -2.99 -40.86 43.91
C GLU A 7 -3.75 -40.26 42.73
N TYR A 8 -3.02 -39.81 41.71
CA TYR A 8 -3.61 -39.42 40.43
C TYR A 8 -3.90 -40.68 39.60
N THR A 9 -5.17 -40.93 39.31
CA THR A 9 -5.58 -42.06 38.45
C THR A 9 -5.27 -41.70 36.98
N ALA A 10 -4.89 -42.68 36.17
CA ALA A 10 -4.59 -42.51 34.74
C ALA A 10 -5.62 -41.69 33.91
N PRO A 11 -6.95 -41.79 34.08
CA PRO A 11 -7.91 -40.98 33.33
C PRO A 11 -7.88 -39.49 33.72
N ASP A 12 -7.58 -39.14 34.97
CA ASP A 12 -7.48 -37.75 35.41
C ASP A 12 -6.26 -37.06 34.78
N PHE A 13 -5.15 -37.79 34.67
CA PHE A 13 -3.96 -37.30 33.98
C PHE A 13 -4.23 -37.04 32.49
N VAL A 14 -4.92 -37.96 31.81
CA VAL A 14 -5.30 -37.78 30.41
C VAL A 14 -6.28 -36.61 30.24
N ALA A 15 -7.26 -36.46 31.12
CA ALA A 15 -8.19 -35.34 31.10
C ALA A 15 -7.46 -33.99 31.25
N GLN A 16 -6.52 -33.90 32.20
CA GLN A 16 -5.72 -32.69 32.40
C GLN A 16 -4.86 -32.34 31.17
N LEU A 17 -4.27 -33.34 30.51
CA LEU A 17 -3.51 -33.13 29.28
C LEU A 17 -4.39 -32.60 28.15
N VAL A 18 -5.61 -33.14 27.99
CA VAL A 18 -6.57 -32.68 26.98
C VAL A 18 -6.97 -31.24 27.27
N THR A 19 -7.29 -30.90 28.52
CA THR A 19 -7.64 -29.53 28.92
C THR A 19 -6.49 -28.56 28.63
N GLN A 20 -5.26 -28.88 29.02
CA GLN A 20 -4.09 -28.02 28.72
C GLN A 20 -3.85 -27.88 27.20
N ALA A 21 -4.05 -28.94 26.43
CA ALA A 21 -3.94 -28.90 24.98
C ALA A 21 -5.04 -28.06 24.32
N GLU A 22 -6.24 -27.99 24.91
CA GLU A 22 -7.33 -27.13 24.46
C GLU A 22 -7.09 -25.67 24.84
N GLU A 23 -6.69 -25.40 26.07
CA GLU A 23 -6.32 -24.07 26.56
C GLU A 23 -5.21 -23.46 25.70
N SER A 24 -4.14 -24.22 25.44
CA SER A 24 -3.03 -23.75 24.58
C SER A 24 -3.49 -23.45 23.15
N ARG A 25 -4.39 -24.26 22.57
CA ARG A 25 -4.99 -24.01 21.25
C ARG A 25 -5.85 -22.74 21.24
N GLN A 26 -6.67 -22.53 22.28
CA GLN A 26 -7.47 -21.33 22.43
C GLN A 26 -6.60 -20.08 22.53
N MET A 27 -5.55 -20.14 23.37
CA MET A 27 -4.58 -19.04 23.50
C MET A 27 -3.88 -18.74 22.18
N ALA A 28 -3.40 -19.77 21.46
CA ALA A 28 -2.78 -19.59 20.15
C ALA A 28 -3.74 -18.94 19.14
N ARG A 29 -5.02 -19.33 19.14
CA ARG A 29 -6.04 -18.74 18.28
C ARG A 29 -6.26 -17.26 18.60
N ILE A 30 -6.40 -16.90 19.88
CA ILE A 30 -6.56 -15.51 20.31
C ILE A 30 -5.37 -14.66 19.85
N ARG A 31 -4.14 -15.13 20.14
CA ARG A 31 -2.91 -14.42 19.74
C ARG A 31 -2.80 -14.27 18.22
N THR A 32 -3.20 -15.29 17.46
CA THR A 32 -3.19 -15.24 16.00
C THR A 32 -4.15 -14.17 15.48
N LEU A 33 -5.36 -14.10 16.03
CA LEU A 33 -6.35 -13.09 15.65
C LEU A 33 -5.89 -11.67 16.02
N GLU A 34 -5.30 -11.49 17.22
CA GLU A 34 -4.71 -10.22 17.65
C GLU A 34 -3.59 -9.77 16.71
N ALA A 35 -2.72 -10.68 16.30
CA ALA A 35 -1.63 -10.40 15.37
C ALA A 35 -2.16 -10.01 13.98
N GLN A 36 -3.12 -10.76 13.44
CA GLN A 36 -3.77 -10.46 12.17
C GLN A 36 -4.43 -9.09 12.18
N GLU A 37 -5.11 -8.73 13.27
CA GLU A 37 -5.76 -7.44 13.42
C GLU A 37 -4.75 -6.28 13.49
N LYS A 38 -3.64 -6.48 14.21
CA LYS A 38 -2.53 -5.51 14.24
C LYS A 38 -1.91 -5.30 12.86
N ASP A 39 -1.69 -6.39 12.13
CA ASP A 39 -1.15 -6.33 10.77
C ASP A 39 -2.11 -5.65 9.80
N ARG A 40 -3.41 -5.96 9.89
CA ARG A 40 -4.47 -5.30 9.11
C ARG A 40 -4.48 -3.79 9.35
N ARG A 41 -4.44 -3.34 10.61
CA ARG A 41 -4.40 -1.90 10.94
C ARG A 41 -3.13 -1.23 10.40
N ARG A 42 -1.97 -1.87 10.54
CA ARG A 42 -0.68 -1.34 10.06
C ARG A 42 -0.63 -1.24 8.54
N TYR A 43 -1.20 -2.22 7.84
CA TYR A 43 -1.29 -2.19 6.38
C TYR A 43 -2.25 -1.09 5.92
N ASN A 44 -3.45 -1.05 6.50
CA ASN A 44 -4.50 -0.11 6.12
C ASN A 44 -4.14 1.35 6.45
N SER A 45 -3.35 1.62 7.50
CA SER A 45 -2.95 3.00 7.84
C SER A 45 -2.10 3.69 6.78
N ARG A 46 -1.43 2.91 5.92
CA ARG A 46 -0.63 3.43 4.79
C ARG A 46 -1.42 3.43 3.48
N HIS A 47 -2.61 2.86 3.46
CA HIS A 47 -3.44 2.74 2.28
C HIS A 47 -4.10 4.09 1.99
N ARG A 48 -3.92 4.61 0.78
CA ARG A 48 -4.67 5.79 0.30
C ARG A 48 -5.90 5.29 -0.44
N ALA A 49 -7.07 5.81 -0.08
CA ALA A 49 -8.27 5.57 -0.87
C ALA A 49 -8.12 6.29 -2.21
N VAL A 50 -8.06 5.52 -3.30
CA VAL A 50 -8.06 6.03 -4.67
C VAL A 50 -9.37 5.58 -5.30
N LEU A 51 -10.15 6.55 -5.76
CA LEU A 51 -11.42 6.32 -6.44
C LEU A 51 -11.28 6.78 -7.88
N TYR A 52 -11.81 5.97 -8.79
CA TYR A 52 -11.90 6.31 -10.21
C TYR A 52 -13.37 6.29 -10.62
N HIS A 53 -13.74 7.25 -11.45
CA HIS A 53 -15.07 7.37 -12.03
C HIS A 53 -15.06 6.86 -13.48
N PRO A 54 -16.19 6.34 -13.98
CA PRO A 54 -16.37 6.08 -15.39
C PRO A 54 -15.97 7.30 -16.23
N GLY A 55 -15.09 7.10 -17.20
CA GLY A 55 -14.57 8.16 -18.06
C GLY A 55 -13.15 8.62 -17.70
N ASP A 56 -12.67 8.35 -16.48
CA ASP A 56 -11.31 8.72 -16.07
C ASP A 56 -10.25 8.00 -16.90
N LEU A 57 -9.17 8.71 -17.22
CA LEU A 57 -8.03 8.16 -17.90
C LEU A 57 -6.99 7.68 -16.88
N VAL A 58 -6.45 6.47 -17.11
CA VAL A 58 -5.50 5.83 -16.20
C VAL A 58 -4.38 5.11 -16.95
N TRP A 59 -3.18 5.17 -16.40
CA TRP A 59 -2.07 4.30 -16.77
C TRP A 59 -2.18 2.95 -16.08
N ILE A 60 -1.88 1.87 -16.80
CA ILE A 60 -1.89 0.51 -16.24
C ILE A 60 -0.48 -0.06 -16.16
N TYR A 61 -0.11 -0.59 -14.99
CA TYR A 61 1.13 -1.31 -14.77
C TYR A 61 1.08 -2.70 -15.42
N ILE A 62 1.90 -2.91 -16.45
CA ILE A 62 2.03 -4.17 -17.19
C ILE A 62 3.53 -4.50 -17.28
N PRO A 63 4.08 -5.29 -16.32
CA PRO A 63 5.49 -5.65 -16.34
C PRO A 63 5.76 -6.72 -17.42
N VAL A 64 5.88 -6.29 -18.67
CA VAL A 64 6.28 -7.18 -19.77
C VAL A 64 7.80 -7.28 -19.83
N ARG A 65 8.33 -8.50 -19.70
CA ARG A 65 9.76 -8.78 -19.89
C ARG A 65 10.03 -9.07 -21.36
N LYS A 66 11.08 -8.48 -21.92
CA LYS A 66 11.53 -8.72 -23.30
C LYS A 66 12.95 -9.28 -23.31
N VAL A 67 13.10 -10.50 -23.82
CA VAL A 67 14.42 -11.17 -23.94
C VAL A 67 15.37 -10.30 -24.76
N GLY A 68 16.64 -10.22 -24.33
CA GLY A 68 17.66 -9.39 -24.98
C GLY A 68 17.52 -7.89 -24.74
N ARG A 69 16.64 -7.44 -23.83
CA ARG A 69 16.54 -6.04 -23.40
C ARG A 69 16.70 -5.92 -21.89
N SER A 70 17.26 -4.79 -21.46
CA SER A 70 17.39 -4.49 -20.03
C SER A 70 16.01 -4.17 -19.44
N GLU A 71 15.57 -4.99 -18.48
CA GLU A 71 14.29 -4.82 -17.77
C GLU A 71 14.17 -3.44 -17.10
N LYS A 72 15.30 -2.85 -16.70
CA LYS A 72 15.36 -1.51 -16.08
C LYS A 72 14.92 -0.39 -17.03
N LEU A 73 15.09 -0.57 -18.34
CA LEU A 73 14.81 0.43 -19.37
C LEU A 73 13.48 0.19 -20.09
N LEU A 74 12.74 -0.88 -19.74
CA LEU A 74 11.44 -1.16 -20.33
C LEU A 74 10.35 -0.27 -19.71
N LYS A 75 9.41 0.16 -20.55
CA LYS A 75 8.20 0.84 -20.09
C LYS A 75 7.39 -0.10 -19.21
N LYS A 76 7.13 0.34 -17.97
CA LYS A 76 6.39 -0.42 -16.95
C LYS A 76 4.89 -0.17 -17.00
N TYR A 77 4.51 1.00 -17.51
CA TYR A 77 3.12 1.42 -17.63
C TYR A 77 2.75 1.52 -19.11
N SER A 78 1.54 1.11 -19.43
CA SER A 78 0.99 1.18 -20.78
C SER A 78 -0.24 2.07 -20.78
N GLY A 79 -0.34 2.88 -21.85
CA GLY A 79 -1.48 3.67 -22.34
C GLY A 79 -2.25 4.55 -21.34
N PRO A 80 -2.91 5.62 -21.79
CA PRO A 80 -4.19 5.94 -21.18
C PRO A 80 -5.16 4.79 -21.47
N TYR A 81 -5.79 4.29 -20.43
CA TYR A 81 -6.98 3.46 -20.50
C TYR A 81 -8.12 4.25 -19.92
N GLN A 82 -9.32 4.05 -20.44
CA GLN A 82 -10.52 4.69 -19.90
C GLN A 82 -11.20 3.73 -18.94
N VAL A 83 -11.56 4.22 -17.76
CA VAL A 83 -12.36 3.47 -16.80
C VAL A 83 -13.79 3.38 -17.31
N LEU A 84 -14.31 2.17 -17.42
CA LEU A 84 -15.70 1.92 -17.81
C LEU A 84 -16.62 1.94 -16.60
N ARG A 85 -16.28 1.13 -15.60
CA ARG A 85 -17.04 1.03 -14.36
C ARG A 85 -16.22 0.42 -13.24
N LYS A 86 -16.68 0.67 -12.02
CA LYS A 86 -16.19 0.03 -10.80
C LYS A 86 -16.89 -1.31 -10.63
N LEU A 87 -16.14 -2.40 -10.52
CA LEU A 87 -16.66 -3.74 -10.24
C LEU A 87 -16.63 -4.05 -8.73
N SER A 88 -15.60 -3.57 -8.04
CA SER A 88 -15.41 -3.69 -6.59
C SER A 88 -14.62 -2.47 -6.07
N ASP A 89 -14.44 -2.35 -4.76
CA ASP A 89 -13.63 -1.28 -4.15
C ASP A 89 -12.21 -1.19 -4.69
N VAL A 90 -11.67 -2.33 -5.11
CA VAL A 90 -10.29 -2.44 -5.59
C VAL A 90 -10.18 -2.87 -7.05
N THR A 91 -11.28 -3.13 -7.75
CA THR A 91 -11.27 -3.72 -9.10
C THR A 91 -12.13 -2.92 -10.05
N TYR A 92 -11.55 -2.54 -11.18
CA TYR A 92 -12.19 -1.72 -12.20
C TYR A 92 -12.15 -2.42 -13.55
N GLU A 93 -13.17 -2.18 -14.36
CA GLU A 93 -13.18 -2.54 -15.76
C GLU A 93 -12.69 -1.33 -16.57
N VAL A 94 -11.75 -1.57 -17.48
CA VAL A 94 -11.08 -0.53 -18.27
C VAL A 94 -11.00 -0.97 -19.73
N HIS A 95 -10.91 -0.02 -20.65
CA HIS A 95 -10.60 -0.32 -22.04
C HIS A 95 -9.50 0.57 -22.59
N ASP A 96 -8.86 0.14 -23.67
CA ASP A 96 -7.82 0.93 -24.34
C ASP A 96 -8.39 2.28 -24.81
N PHE A 97 -7.71 3.37 -24.49
CA PHE A 97 -8.09 4.73 -24.91
C PHE A 97 -7.24 5.14 -26.11
N ASP A 98 -7.65 4.69 -27.29
CA ASP A 98 -7.11 5.18 -28.55
C ASP A 98 -8.13 6.11 -29.21
N ARG A 99 -7.76 7.40 -29.36
CA ARG A 99 -8.59 8.42 -30.03
C ARG A 99 -8.67 8.23 -31.55
N THR A 100 -7.71 7.49 -32.12
CA THR A 100 -7.51 7.40 -33.57
C THR A 100 -7.93 6.06 -34.15
N SER A 101 -7.90 4.99 -33.35
CA SER A 101 -8.21 3.64 -33.81
C SER A 101 -9.71 3.36 -33.81
N LYS A 102 -10.21 2.88 -34.96
CA LYS A 102 -11.57 2.31 -35.12
C LYS A 102 -11.67 0.84 -34.68
N ARG A 103 -10.60 0.26 -34.14
CA ARG A 103 -10.61 -1.15 -33.71
C ARG A 103 -11.51 -1.32 -32.49
N ARG A 104 -12.04 -2.54 -32.32
CA ARG A 104 -12.76 -2.92 -31.10
C ARG A 104 -11.84 -2.71 -29.91
N LYS A 105 -12.28 -1.91 -28.95
CA LYS A 105 -11.58 -1.66 -27.70
C LYS A 105 -11.68 -2.92 -26.84
N SER A 106 -10.56 -3.55 -26.53
CA SER A 106 -10.52 -4.67 -25.59
C SER A 106 -10.80 -4.15 -24.19
N GLN A 107 -11.64 -4.90 -23.45
CA GLN A 107 -11.94 -4.62 -22.05
C GLN A 107 -11.08 -5.52 -21.18
N ASP A 108 -10.48 -4.93 -20.15
CA ASP A 108 -9.67 -5.63 -19.16
C ASP A 108 -10.18 -5.32 -17.75
N ILE A 109 -9.95 -6.26 -16.83
CA ILE A 109 -10.28 -6.11 -15.41
C ILE A 109 -8.98 -5.90 -14.64
N VAL A 110 -8.87 -4.77 -13.93
CA VAL A 110 -7.61 -4.31 -13.33
C VAL A 110 -7.81 -3.90 -11.88
N HIS A 111 -6.84 -4.28 -11.05
CA HIS A 111 -6.78 -3.90 -9.65
C HIS A 111 -6.25 -2.47 -9.49
N VAL A 112 -6.83 -1.69 -8.56
CA VAL A 112 -6.54 -0.27 -8.30
C VAL A 112 -5.05 0.02 -8.08
N LEU A 113 -4.31 -0.89 -7.42
CA LEU A 113 -2.86 -0.76 -7.22
C LEU A 113 -2.02 -0.77 -8.51
N ARG A 114 -2.57 -1.28 -9.61
CA ARG A 114 -1.93 -1.28 -10.93
C ARG A 114 -2.32 -0.06 -11.76
N MET A 115 -3.26 0.76 -11.28
CA MET A 115 -3.76 1.94 -11.96
C MET A 115 -3.07 3.19 -11.41
N LYS A 116 -2.79 4.16 -12.29
CA LYS A 116 -2.35 5.51 -11.91
C LYS A 116 -3.15 6.50 -12.73
N PRO A 117 -3.56 7.65 -12.18
CA PRO A 117 -4.26 8.67 -12.96
C PRO A 117 -3.38 9.12 -14.14
N TYR A 118 -4.00 9.24 -15.32
CA TYR A 118 -3.41 9.83 -16.50
C TYR A 118 -3.79 11.31 -16.54
N TYR A 119 -2.80 12.17 -16.71
CA TYR A 119 -3.00 13.59 -16.91
C TYR A 119 -2.54 13.94 -18.31
N ASP A 120 -3.42 14.57 -19.09
CA ASP A 120 -3.10 15.01 -20.43
C ASP A 120 -2.06 16.13 -20.38
N PRO A 121 -0.89 15.98 -21.04
CA PRO A 121 0.14 17.02 -21.07
C PRO A 121 -0.37 18.37 -21.57
N ASP A 122 -1.33 18.37 -22.50
CA ASP A 122 -1.87 19.60 -23.08
C ASP A 122 -2.73 20.36 -22.06
N LEU A 123 -3.47 19.63 -21.21
CA LEU A 123 -4.23 20.22 -20.09
C LEU A 123 -3.31 20.71 -18.97
N GLN A 124 -2.14 20.08 -18.76
CA GLN A 124 -1.20 20.48 -17.70
C GLN A 124 -0.55 21.84 -17.95
N ALA A 125 -0.31 22.22 -19.21
CA ALA A 125 0.30 23.50 -19.56
C ALA A 125 -0.53 24.70 -19.06
N HIS A 126 -1.86 24.61 -19.19
CA HIS A 126 -2.78 25.71 -18.85
C HIS A 126 -2.98 25.94 -17.34
N PHE A 127 -2.74 24.93 -16.50
CA PHE A 127 -2.83 25.07 -15.03
C PHE A 127 -1.63 25.81 -14.42
N ASN A 128 -0.44 25.72 -15.04
CA ASN A 128 0.75 26.38 -14.49
C ASN A 128 0.78 27.89 -14.77
N ASP A 129 0.14 28.35 -15.85
CA ASP A 129 0.10 29.78 -16.21
C ASP A 129 -0.83 30.61 -15.33
N SER A 130 -1.87 29.98 -14.76
CA SER A 130 -2.85 30.65 -13.90
C SER A 130 -2.35 30.85 -12.46
N VAL A 131 -1.49 29.96 -11.96
CA VAL A 131 -0.89 30.08 -10.61
C VAL A 131 0.26 31.09 -10.58
N ALA A 132 0.97 31.28 -11.71
CA ALA A 132 2.07 32.25 -11.81
C ALA A 132 1.61 33.73 -11.81
N SER A 133 0.30 33.99 -11.94
CA SER A 133 -0.24 35.35 -12.09
C SER A 133 -0.70 35.99 -10.78
N ASP A 134 -0.83 35.24 -9.68
CA ASP A 134 -1.50 35.70 -8.45
C ASP A 134 -0.56 35.88 -7.23
N ASP A 135 0.75 35.72 -7.39
CA ASP A 135 1.75 35.85 -6.30
C ASP A 135 2.19 37.31 -6.00
N ARG A 136 1.37 38.32 -6.33
CA ARG A 136 1.71 39.75 -6.11
C ARG A 136 0.84 40.53 -5.14
N ARG A 137 0.06 39.87 -4.29
CA ARG A 137 -0.58 40.51 -3.13
C ARG A 137 -0.73 39.50 -2.01
N PHE A 138 0.20 39.45 -1.08
CA PHE A 138 0.01 39.21 0.37
C PHE A 138 1.41 39.05 0.99
N GLY A 139 2.12 40.17 1.08
CA GLY A 139 3.18 40.29 2.06
C GLY A 139 2.51 40.49 3.42
N GLU A 140 2.63 39.49 4.31
CA GLU A 140 2.87 39.68 5.75
C GLU A 140 3.06 38.32 6.46
N ASN A 141 4.27 38.15 7.01
CA ASN A 141 4.64 37.37 8.20
C ASN A 141 4.22 35.89 8.31
N ILE A 142 5.00 34.99 7.68
CA ILE A 142 5.08 33.58 8.08
C ILE A 142 6.38 33.39 8.90
N PRO A 143 6.32 32.82 10.12
CA PRO A 143 7.50 32.60 10.94
C PRO A 143 8.46 31.63 10.26
N SER A 144 9.76 31.96 10.26
CA SER A 144 10.85 31.17 9.70
C SER A 144 10.92 29.79 10.38
N THR A 145 10.17 28.83 9.86
CA THR A 145 10.30 27.43 10.28
C THR A 145 11.54 26.88 9.59
N GLY A 146 12.44 26.34 10.40
CA GLY A 146 13.85 26.09 10.09
C GLY A 146 14.13 25.41 8.76
N ARG A 147 15.26 25.79 8.18
CA ARG A 147 15.93 25.12 7.07
C ARG A 147 15.92 23.61 7.31
N ASN A 148 15.16 22.87 6.51
CA ASN A 148 15.25 21.41 6.48
C ASN A 148 16.54 21.03 5.73
N ASP A 149 17.65 20.95 6.47
CA ASP A 149 18.91 20.42 5.99
C ASP A 149 18.78 18.89 5.85
N TYR A 150 18.38 18.43 4.67
CA TYR A 150 18.32 17.00 4.35
C TYR A 150 19.72 16.39 4.31
N ALA A 151 20.19 15.83 5.43
CA ALA A 151 21.53 15.23 5.57
C ALA A 151 21.68 13.83 4.93
N GLY A 152 20.72 13.41 4.11
CA GLY A 152 20.71 12.11 3.43
C GLY A 152 20.56 10.91 4.38
N PRO A 153 20.50 9.68 3.85
CA PRO A 153 20.36 8.47 4.65
C PRO A 153 21.61 8.23 5.50
N THR A 154 21.44 8.19 6.82
CA THR A 154 22.52 7.89 7.78
C THR A 154 23.02 6.46 7.59
N THR A 155 24.33 6.29 7.41
CA THR A 155 24.94 4.97 7.23
C THR A 155 24.96 4.16 8.53
N ARG A 156 25.01 2.83 8.40
CA ARG A 156 24.95 1.86 9.51
C ARG A 156 26.03 2.09 10.59
N SER A 157 27.23 2.52 10.20
CA SER A 157 28.32 2.87 11.12
C SER A 157 27.98 4.12 11.95
N ARG A 158 27.42 5.15 11.31
CA ARG A 158 27.05 6.42 11.94
C ARG A 158 25.86 6.29 12.89
N SER A 159 24.94 5.36 12.64
CA SER A 159 23.84 5.05 13.58
C SER A 159 24.29 4.38 14.89
N LYS A 160 25.45 3.70 14.90
CA LYS A 160 25.97 3.02 16.09
C LYS A 160 26.63 3.99 17.07
N THR A 161 27.36 4.99 16.58
CA THR A 161 28.02 6.00 17.41
C THR A 161 27.02 6.93 18.11
N LEU A 162 25.90 7.27 17.44
CA LEU A 162 24.82 8.09 17.99
C LEU A 162 24.05 7.45 19.16
N ARG A 163 24.10 6.12 19.31
CA ARG A 163 23.41 5.41 20.41
C ARG A 163 24.26 5.30 21.68
N GLN A 164 25.53 5.68 21.63
CA GLN A 164 26.47 5.51 22.74
C GLN A 164 26.68 6.78 23.57
N THR A 165 26.18 7.92 23.10
CA THR A 165 26.24 9.23 23.78
C THR A 165 24.92 9.58 24.49
N ARG A 166 24.28 8.60 25.14
CA ARG A 166 23.10 8.85 25.98
C ARG A 166 23.21 8.10 27.30
#